data_AF-A0A6P0WUG9-F1
#
_entry.id   AF-A0A6P0WUG9-F1
#
_cell.length_a   1.000
_cell.length_b   1.000
_cell.length_c   1.000
_cell.angle_alpha   90.00
_cell.angle_beta   90.00
_cell.angle_gamma   90.00
#
_symmetry.space_group_name_H-M   'P 1'
#
loop_
_entity.id
_entity.type
_entity.pdbx_description
1 polymer ?
#
loop_
_entity_poly.entity_id
_entity_poly.type
_entity_poly.pdbx_seq_one_letter_code
_entity_poly.pdbx_strand_id
1 'polypeptide(L)'
;ATANSYRMAKVGTLTVTTIVLAIALTGSNNVFSLVTFSWSALASSLGPLLVLRVWQKSVSVPVAIAMMIVGIAAAITWNLGLNLSNAIYEVLPGMTASFIVYGIANFFTNSGGTRPSIK
;
A
#
# COMPACT_ATOMS: atom_id res chain seq x y z
N ALA A 1 -30.51 12.45 10.90
CA ALA A 1 -29.17 12.61 11.49
C ALA A 1 -28.04 12.73 10.45
N THR A 2 -28.32 13.19 9.22
CA THR A 2 -27.34 13.29 8.11
C THR A 2 -26.68 14.66 7.99
N ALA A 3 -26.93 15.56 8.95
CA ALA A 3 -26.45 16.94 8.88
C ALA A 3 -24.96 17.14 9.22
N ASN A 4 -24.36 16.17 9.92
CA ASN A 4 -22.98 16.30 10.38
C ASN A 4 -21.96 15.82 9.33
N SER A 5 -22.34 14.85 8.50
CA SER A 5 -21.44 14.22 7.51
C SER A 5 -21.01 15.17 6.39
N TYR A 6 -21.89 16.09 5.94
CA TYR A 6 -21.52 17.05 4.91
C TYR A 6 -20.55 18.13 5.41
N ARG A 7 -20.65 18.53 6.69
CA ARG A 7 -19.71 19.50 7.30
C ARG A 7 -18.35 18.86 7.45
N MET A 8 -18.29 17.60 7.88
CA MET A 8 -17.04 16.84 7.98
C MET A 8 -16.37 16.64 6.61
N ALA A 9 -17.15 16.33 5.57
CA ALA A 9 -16.63 16.22 4.20
C ALA A 9 -16.05 17.56 3.71
N LYS A 10 -16.76 18.68 3.90
CA LYS A 10 -16.27 20.02 3.52
C LYS A 10 -14.98 20.40 4.25
N VAL A 11 -14.91 20.15 5.55
CA VAL A 11 -13.69 20.41 6.35
C VAL A 11 -12.54 19.53 5.87
N GLY A 12 -12.79 18.25 5.56
CA GLY A 12 -11.81 17.35 4.98
C GLY A 12 -11.26 17.88 3.66
N THR A 13 -12.13 18.25 2.71
CA THR A 13 -11.69 18.81 1.42
C THR A 13 -10.91 20.11 1.59
N LEU A 14 -11.36 21.02 2.47
CA LEU A 14 -10.68 22.29 2.73
C LEU A 14 -9.27 22.06 3.31
N THR A 15 -9.13 21.09 4.21
CA THR A 15 -7.87 20.74 4.85
C THR A 15 -6.88 20.17 3.84
N VAL A 16 -7.32 19.22 3.01
CA VAL A 16 -6.50 18.62 1.95
C VAL A 16 -6.06 19.68 0.93
N THR A 17 -6.98 20.56 0.48
CA THR A 17 -6.63 21.65 -0.44
C THR A 17 -5.61 22.62 0.17
N THR A 18 -5.75 22.96 1.46
CA THR A 18 -4.80 23.84 2.15
C THR A 18 -3.40 23.22 2.22
N ILE A 19 -3.32 21.92 2.53
CA ILE A 19 -2.05 21.18 2.57
C ILE A 19 -1.40 21.13 1.18
N VAL A 20 -2.16 20.78 0.14
CA VAL A 20 -1.65 20.72 -1.24
C VAL A 20 -1.19 22.10 -1.72
N LEU A 21 -1.93 23.16 -1.39
CA LEU A 21 -1.54 24.53 -1.73
C LEU A 21 -0.24 24.94 -1.03
N ALA A 22 -0.09 24.62 0.25
CA ALA A 22 1.15 24.87 0.98
C ALA A 22 2.34 24.12 0.37
N ILE A 23 2.15 22.84 -0.01
CA ILE A 23 3.18 22.05 -0.69
C ILE A 23 3.50 22.65 -2.07
N ALA A 24 2.51 23.11 -2.83
CA ALA A 24 2.72 23.72 -4.15
C ALA A 24 3.51 25.04 -4.08
N LEU A 25 3.33 25.82 -3.02
CA LEU A 25 4.07 27.07 -2.81
C LEU A 25 5.52 26.84 -2.36
N THR A 26 5.79 25.71 -1.68
CA THR A 26 7.12 25.40 -1.11
C THR A 26 7.92 24.40 -1.93
N GLY A 27 7.26 23.62 -2.80
CA GLY A 27 7.84 22.51 -3.54
C GLY A 27 8.46 22.95 -4.86
N SER A 28 9.78 22.83 -4.97
CA SER A 28 10.52 22.95 -6.25
C SER A 28 10.37 21.74 -7.17
N ASN A 29 9.86 20.62 -6.65
CA ASN A 29 9.62 19.37 -7.38
C ASN A 29 8.16 19.27 -7.84
N ASN A 30 7.93 18.66 -9.02
CA ASN A 30 6.60 18.46 -9.59
C ASN A 30 5.67 17.74 -8.60
N VAL A 31 4.60 18.42 -8.14
CA VAL A 31 3.56 17.84 -7.26
C VAL A 31 2.96 16.54 -7.82
N PHE A 32 2.91 16.43 -9.15
CA PHE A 32 2.50 15.23 -9.85
C PHE A 32 3.37 14.02 -9.47
N SER A 33 4.69 14.20 -9.43
CA SER A 33 5.64 13.13 -9.06
C SER A 33 5.44 12.64 -7.62
N LEU A 34 5.17 13.57 -6.69
CA LEU A 34 4.96 13.25 -5.28
C LEU A 34 3.67 12.43 -5.06
N VAL A 35 2.60 12.75 -5.81
CA VAL A 35 1.35 12.00 -5.76
C VAL A 35 1.49 10.64 -6.44
N THR A 36 2.16 10.56 -7.60
CA THR A 36 2.38 9.28 -8.29
C THR A 36 3.23 8.32 -7.47
N PHE A 37 4.22 8.82 -6.74
CA PHE A 37 5.01 8.05 -5.78
C PHE A 37 4.13 7.49 -4.65
N SER A 38 3.32 8.36 -4.04
CA SER A 38 2.43 7.99 -2.93
C SER A 38 1.38 6.97 -3.35
N TRP A 39 0.76 7.15 -4.52
CA TRP A 39 -0.19 6.20 -5.09
C TRP A 39 0.48 4.86 -5.42
N SER A 40 1.71 4.89 -5.94
CA SER A 40 2.48 3.68 -6.24
C SER A 40 2.80 2.88 -4.99
N ALA A 41 3.18 3.53 -3.89
CA ALA A 41 3.38 2.90 -2.60
C ALA A 41 2.09 2.25 -2.06
N LEU A 42 0.95 2.94 -2.22
CA LEU A 42 -0.36 2.43 -1.83
C LEU A 42 -0.77 1.22 -2.68
N ALA A 43 -0.53 1.26 -4.00
CA ALA A 43 -0.78 0.16 -4.93
C ALA A 43 0.13 -1.06 -4.66
N SER A 44 1.40 -0.83 -4.27
CA SER A 44 2.34 -1.89 -3.89
C SER A 44 1.88 -2.64 -2.63
N SER A 45 1.32 -1.93 -1.65
CA SER A 45 0.86 -2.52 -0.38
C SER A 45 -0.50 -3.23 -0.52
N LEU A 46 -1.46 -2.59 -1.19
CA LEU A 46 -2.83 -3.12 -1.34
C LEU A 46 -2.98 -4.11 -2.50
N GLY A 47 -2.24 -3.91 -3.58
CA GLY A 47 -2.29 -4.74 -4.78
C GLY A 47 -2.16 -6.24 -4.52
N PRO A 48 -1.10 -6.72 -3.85
CA PRO A 48 -0.89 -8.15 -3.63
C PRO A 48 -1.96 -8.74 -2.68
N LEU A 49 -2.44 -7.96 -1.71
CA LEU A 49 -3.57 -8.35 -0.87
C LEU A 49 -4.87 -8.50 -1.67
N LEU A 50 -5.18 -7.53 -2.55
CA LEU A 50 -6.35 -7.58 -3.42
C LEU A 50 -6.28 -8.76 -4.39
N VAL A 51 -5.11 -9.02 -5.00
CA VAL A 51 -4.92 -10.16 -5.91
C VAL A 51 -5.14 -11.49 -5.19
N LEU A 52 -4.57 -11.66 -3.99
CA LEU A 52 -4.78 -12.87 -3.19
C LEU A 52 -6.24 -13.06 -2.76
N ARG A 53 -6.95 -11.96 -2.47
CA ARG A 53 -8.37 -11.97 -2.15
C ARG A 53 -9.22 -12.39 -3.35
N VAL A 54 -8.89 -11.92 -4.55
CA VAL A 54 -9.54 -12.30 -5.82
C VAL A 54 -9.29 -13.78 -6.14
N TRP A 55 -8.10 -14.30 -5.83
CA TRP A 55 -7.78 -15.73 -5.94
C TRP A 55 -8.37 -16.61 -4.84
N GLN A 56 -9.33 -16.09 -4.06
CA GLN A 56 -10.03 -16.81 -2.99
C GLN A 56 -9.09 -17.46 -1.95
N LYS A 57 -7.84 -16.99 -1.84
CA LYS A 57 -6.89 -17.52 -0.86
C LYS A 57 -7.16 -16.88 0.50
N SER A 58 -7.39 -17.71 1.51
CA SER A 58 -7.55 -17.25 2.89
C SER A 58 -6.21 -16.72 3.40
N VAL A 59 -6.09 -15.41 3.53
CA VAL A 59 -4.95 -14.75 4.18
C VAL A 59 -5.32 -14.48 5.64
N SER A 60 -4.54 -14.97 6.58
CA SER A 60 -4.74 -14.66 8.00
C SER A 60 -4.39 -13.20 8.28
N VAL A 61 -5.07 -12.58 9.25
CA VAL A 61 -4.85 -11.17 9.66
C VAL A 61 -3.36 -10.83 9.90
N PRO A 62 -2.56 -11.65 10.64
CA PRO A 62 -1.15 -11.34 10.84
C PRO A 62 -0.33 -11.40 9.55
N VAL A 63 -0.64 -12.32 8.64
CA VAL A 63 0.04 -12.41 7.33
C VAL A 63 -0.33 -11.22 6.46
N ALA A 64 -1.57 -10.77 6.50
CA ALA A 64 -2.00 -9.59 5.75
C ALA A 64 -1.25 -8.33 6.18
N ILE A 65 -1.09 -8.11 7.49
CA ILE A 65 -0.34 -6.98 8.03
C ILE A 65 1.15 -7.08 7.64
N ALA A 66 1.75 -8.26 7.74
CA ALA A 66 3.13 -8.49 7.31
C ALA A 66 3.33 -8.18 5.82
N MET A 67 2.39 -8.59 4.96
CA MET A 67 2.43 -8.26 3.53
C MET A 67 2.35 -6.76 3.28
N MET A 68 1.49 -6.02 3.98
CA MET A 68 1.38 -4.56 3.83
C MET A 68 2.68 -3.86 4.20
N ILE A 69 3.29 -4.26 5.33
CA ILE A 69 4.54 -3.67 5.82
C ILE A 69 5.67 -3.98 4.86
N VAL A 70 5.79 -5.23 4.39
CA VAL A 70 6.88 -5.60 3.46
C VAL A 70 6.69 -4.97 2.09
N GLY A 71 5.46 -4.82 1.58
CA GLY A 71 5.21 -4.11 0.32
C GLY A 71 5.62 -2.64 0.35
N ILE A 72 5.44 -1.98 1.50
CA ILE A 72 5.89 -0.61 1.72
C ILE A 72 7.42 -0.57 1.89
N ALA A 73 7.97 -1.45 2.73
CA ALA A 73 9.41 -1.50 2.99
C ALA A 73 10.21 -1.82 1.71
N ALA A 74 9.72 -2.72 0.86
CA ALA A 74 10.33 -3.06 -0.41
C ALA A 74 10.26 -1.89 -1.41
N ALA A 75 9.14 -1.18 -1.48
CA ALA A 75 9.02 0.02 -2.32
C ALA A 75 9.99 1.13 -1.87
N ILE A 76 10.12 1.35 -0.57
CA ILE A 76 11.04 2.36 0.00
C ILE A 76 12.50 1.94 -0.19
N THR A 77 12.85 0.67 0.08
CA THR A 77 14.21 0.15 -0.08
C THR A 77 14.67 0.24 -1.55
N TRP A 78 13.74 0.02 -2.49
CA TRP A 78 14.03 0.15 -3.91
C TRP A 78 14.21 1.61 -4.35
N ASN A 79 13.40 2.54 -3.80
CA ASN A 79 13.53 3.97 -4.06
C ASN A 79 14.86 4.54 -3.52
N LEU A 80 15.25 4.15 -2.30
CA LEU A 80 16.44 4.69 -1.63
C LEU A 80 17.76 4.05 -2.10
N GLY A 81 17.73 2.79 -2.55
CA GLY A 81 18.94 2.00 -2.83
C GLY A 81 19.46 2.03 -4.26
N LEU A 82 18.60 2.19 -5.28
CA LEU A 82 19.00 1.96 -6.68
C LEU A 82 18.90 3.18 -7.61
N ASN A 83 18.38 4.32 -7.14
CA ASN A 83 18.31 5.61 -7.86
C ASN A 83 17.84 5.50 -9.35
N LEU A 84 17.14 4.43 -9.72
CA LEU A 84 16.61 4.20 -11.06
C LEU A 84 15.23 4.85 -11.16
N SER A 85 15.20 6.14 -10.85
CA SER A 85 14.00 6.94 -10.59
C SER A 85 13.23 7.34 -11.86
N ASN A 86 13.48 6.74 -13.04
CA ASN A 86 13.03 7.37 -14.28
C ASN A 86 12.38 6.49 -15.36
N ALA A 87 12.16 5.19 -15.15
CA ALA A 87 11.53 4.37 -16.21
C ALA A 87 10.65 3.20 -15.75
N ILE A 88 10.90 2.61 -14.57
CA ILE A 88 10.16 1.43 -14.12
C ILE A 88 9.40 1.77 -12.84
N TYR A 89 8.08 1.64 -12.90
CA TYR A 89 7.16 1.86 -11.79
C TYR A 89 7.60 1.07 -10.56
N GLU A 90 7.86 1.78 -9.46
CA GLU A 90 8.22 1.25 -8.13
C GLU A 90 7.19 0.27 -7.55
N VAL A 91 6.00 0.25 -8.16
CA VAL A 91 4.94 -0.71 -7.88
C VAL A 91 5.41 -2.14 -8.14
N LEU A 92 6.21 -2.38 -9.18
CA LEU A 92 6.62 -3.73 -9.60
C LEU A 92 7.45 -4.46 -8.52
N PRO A 93 8.58 -3.92 -8.01
CA PRO A 93 9.37 -4.59 -6.96
C PRO A 93 8.62 -4.72 -5.64
N GLY A 94 7.77 -3.74 -5.30
CA GLY A 94 6.99 -3.80 -4.06
C GLY A 94 5.86 -4.85 -4.11
N MET A 95 5.20 -5.00 -5.25
CA MET A 95 4.25 -6.09 -5.48
C MET A 95 4.93 -7.46 -5.46
N THR A 96 6.09 -7.63 -6.13
CA THR A 96 6.79 -8.91 -6.17
C THR A 96 7.34 -9.32 -4.80
N ALA A 97 7.92 -8.39 -4.04
CA ALA A 97 8.40 -8.64 -2.69
C ALA A 97 7.26 -9.08 -1.75
N SER A 98 6.11 -8.41 -1.83
CA SER A 98 4.91 -8.80 -1.06
C SER A 98 4.41 -10.20 -1.43
N PHE A 99 4.46 -10.55 -2.73
CA PHE A 99 4.13 -11.90 -3.20
C PHE A 99 5.10 -12.95 -2.69
N ILE A 100 6.41 -12.65 -2.64
CA ILE A 100 7.43 -13.54 -2.09
C ILE A 100 7.19 -13.76 -0.59
N VAL A 101 6.85 -12.70 0.16
CA VAL A 101 6.49 -12.82 1.58
C VAL A 101 5.25 -13.68 1.77
N TYR A 102 4.24 -13.55 0.90
CA TYR A 102 3.10 -14.46 0.94
C TYR A 102 3.52 -15.92 0.68
N GLY A 103 4.41 -16.17 -0.28
CA GLY A 103 4.96 -17.51 -0.54
C GLY A 103 5.67 -18.10 0.67
N ILE A 104 6.54 -17.31 1.32
CA ILE A 104 7.27 -17.68 2.53
C ILE A 104 6.31 -17.89 3.70
N ALA A 105 5.37 -16.97 3.92
CA ALA A 105 4.37 -17.07 4.99
C ALA A 105 3.45 -18.29 4.79
N ASN A 106 3.10 -18.64 3.55
CA ASN A 106 2.33 -19.83 3.26
C ASN A 106 3.16 -21.10 3.54
N PHE A 107 4.46 -21.11 3.23
CA PHE A 107 5.35 -22.22 3.58
C PHE A 107 5.47 -22.43 5.10
N PHE A 108 5.62 -21.34 5.87
CA PHE A 108 5.60 -21.40 7.33
C PHE A 108 4.22 -21.77 7.89
N THR A 109 3.13 -21.24 7.34
CA THR A 109 1.77 -21.55 7.82
C THR A 109 1.35 -22.98 7.48
N ASN A 110 1.86 -23.57 6.41
CA ASN A 110 1.60 -24.97 6.06
C ASN A 110 2.34 -25.94 7.00
N SER A 111 3.37 -25.44 7.70
CA SER A 111 4.12 -26.19 8.71
C SER A 111 3.51 -26.05 10.12
N GLY A 112 2.60 -25.09 10.33
CA GLY A 112 1.89 -24.83 11.59
C GLY A 112 0.40 -25.08 11.44
N GLY A 113 -0.02 -26.33 11.65
CA GLY A 113 -1.42 -26.73 11.58
C GLY A 113 -2.33 -25.91 12.48
N THR A 114 -3.46 -25.46 11.94
CA THR A 114 -4.81 -25.86 12.36
C THR A 114 -5.83 -25.08 11.55
N ARG A 115 -6.63 -25.83 10.78
CA ARG A 115 -7.87 -25.34 10.17
C ARG A 115 -8.85 -24.96 11.29
N PRO A 116 -9.40 -23.74 11.34
CA PRO A 116 -10.67 -23.55 11.99
C PRO A 116 -11.73 -24.13 11.04
N SER A 117 -12.16 -25.35 11.36
CA SER A 117 -13.42 -25.94 10.89
C SER A 117 -14.56 -25.03 11.35
N ILE A 118 -15.19 -24.31 10.42
CA ILE A 118 -16.48 -23.67 10.68
C ILE A 118 -17.54 -24.61 10.11
N LYS A 119 -18.31 -25.22 11.03
CA LYS A 119 -19.59 -25.89 10.73
C LYS A 119 -20.62 -24.86 10.28
#